data_AF-A0A357N7N4-F1
#
_entry.id   AF-A0A357N7N4-F1
#
_cell.length_a   1.000
_cell.length_b   1.000
_cell.length_c   1.000
_cell.angle_alpha   90.00
_cell.angle_beta   90.00
_cell.angle_gamma   90.00
#
_symmetry.space_group_name_H-M   'P 1'
#
loop_
_entity.id
_entity.type
_entity.pdbx_description
1 polymer ?
#
loop_
_entity_poly.entity_id
_entity_poly.type
_entity_poly.pdbx_seq_one_letter_code
_entity_poly.pdbx_strand_id
1 'polypeptide(L)'
;MVIREENGGITGNLDTRAPNVSETAAKPDLASGAAVFEPAIIPEPPGKEAVNKKFDEKQQKFVLGKKSTRRIEAVNGELVVDKGEEITSLVIQKAKQNGKFIELTMSIAP
;
A
#
# COMPACT_ATOMS: atom_id res chain seq x y z
N MET A 1 45.13 46.09 -37.89
CA MET A 1 43.72 46.36 -37.55
C MET A 1 43.58 46.13 -36.05
N VAL A 2 43.12 47.13 -35.29
CA VAL A 2 43.18 47.15 -33.81
C VAL A 2 41.79 47.24 -33.18
N ILE A 3 41.27 46.12 -32.70
CA ILE A 3 40.14 46.01 -31.76
C ILE A 3 40.49 44.78 -30.90
N ARG A 4 41.11 44.94 -29.71
CA ARG A 4 40.53 45.30 -28.40
C ARG A 4 39.75 44.13 -27.77
N GLU A 5 40.27 43.55 -26.69
CA GLU A 5 39.86 43.78 -25.27
C GLU A 5 38.71 42.82 -24.87
N GLU A 6 38.62 42.23 -23.67
CA GLU A 6 39.57 42.06 -22.55
C GLU A 6 39.07 40.95 -21.58
N ASN A 7 39.93 40.48 -20.67
CA ASN A 7 39.62 39.90 -19.35
C ASN A 7 38.43 38.90 -19.21
N GLY A 8 38.71 37.61 -19.44
CA GLY A 8 37.83 36.48 -19.09
C GLY A 8 38.22 35.79 -17.78
N GLY A 9 38.46 36.54 -16.70
CA GLY A 9 38.82 35.97 -15.40
C GLY A 9 37.87 36.40 -14.29
N ILE A 10 37.07 35.45 -13.77
CA ILE A 10 36.81 35.29 -12.32
C ILE A 10 36.25 33.88 -12.04
N THR A 11 36.79 33.33 -10.95
CA THR A 11 36.32 32.22 -10.10
C THR A 11 34.93 31.63 -10.36
N GLY A 12 34.87 30.30 -10.43
CA GLY A 12 33.62 29.57 -10.16
C GLY A 12 33.31 29.63 -8.67
N ASN A 13 32.22 30.30 -8.30
CA ASN A 13 31.86 30.53 -6.90
C ASN A 13 31.29 29.26 -6.24
N LEU A 14 31.74 29.02 -5.00
CA LEU A 14 31.26 27.94 -4.13
C LEU A 14 30.20 28.50 -3.16
N ASP A 15 28.95 28.63 -3.60
CA ASP A 15 27.86 29.12 -2.76
C ASP A 15 27.00 27.97 -2.21
N THR A 16 27.35 27.55 -0.99
CA THR A 16 26.55 26.63 -0.19
C THR A 16 25.32 27.29 0.43
N ARG A 17 24.19 26.55 0.42
CA ARG A 17 23.15 26.52 1.47
C ARG A 17 22.25 27.75 1.68
N ALA A 18 20.99 27.62 1.25
CA ALA A 18 19.82 28.02 2.07
C ALA A 18 18.58 27.17 1.70
N PRO A 19 17.69 26.84 2.65
CA PRO A 19 16.45 26.08 2.39
C PRO A 19 15.30 27.01 1.99
N ASN A 20 14.26 26.47 1.33
CA ASN A 20 12.98 27.16 1.20
C ASN A 20 11.87 26.42 1.95
N VAL A 21 11.48 26.96 3.09
CA VAL A 21 10.22 26.69 3.80
C VAL A 21 9.58 28.04 4.12
N SER A 22 8.43 28.34 3.51
CA SER A 22 7.44 29.37 3.87
C SER A 22 6.28 29.22 2.87
N GLU A 23 5.01 28.93 3.19
CA GLU A 23 4.09 29.28 4.29
C GLU A 23 2.99 30.27 3.82
N THR A 24 1.74 29.89 4.09
CA THR A 24 0.51 30.72 4.24
C THR A 24 0.00 31.63 3.11
N ALA A 25 -1.20 31.32 2.61
CA ALA A 25 -2.42 32.17 2.62
C ALA A 25 -3.53 31.47 1.80
N ALA A 26 -4.55 30.87 2.42
CA ALA A 26 -5.81 31.49 2.84
C ALA A 26 -6.83 31.71 1.70
N LYS A 27 -7.99 31.06 1.82
CA LYS A 27 -9.21 31.26 0.99
C LYS A 27 -9.85 32.64 1.32
N PRO A 28 -10.64 33.26 0.43
CA PRO A 28 -12.06 32.86 0.20
C PRO A 28 -12.42 32.91 -1.31
N ASP A 29 -13.66 32.74 -1.82
CA ASP A 29 -14.99 32.51 -1.19
C ASP A 29 -15.89 31.55 -2.03
N LEU A 30 -17.21 31.80 -2.10
CA LEU A 30 -18.26 31.04 -2.79
C LEU A 30 -18.61 31.60 -4.19
N ALA A 31 -18.95 30.71 -5.13
CA ALA A 31 -20.31 30.65 -5.72
C ALA A 31 -20.43 29.56 -6.81
N SER A 32 -21.21 28.50 -6.53
CA SER A 32 -22.34 28.07 -7.37
C SER A 32 -22.94 26.80 -6.77
N GLY A 33 -24.24 26.83 -6.45
CA GLY A 33 -24.93 25.70 -5.85
C GLY A 33 -25.33 24.66 -6.88
N ALA A 34 -25.01 23.40 -6.60
CA ALA A 34 -25.79 22.26 -7.06
C ALA A 34 -26.04 21.37 -5.84
N ALA A 35 -27.24 21.45 -5.27
CA ALA A 35 -27.69 20.52 -4.25
C ALA A 35 -27.90 19.15 -4.93
N VAL A 36 -26.81 18.37 -5.01
CA VAL A 36 -26.91 16.96 -5.36
C VAL A 36 -27.61 16.26 -4.22
N PHE A 37 -28.79 15.71 -4.50
CA PHE A 37 -29.51 14.86 -3.58
C PHE A 37 -28.56 13.75 -3.12
N GLU A 38 -28.34 13.62 -1.81
CA GLU A 38 -27.76 12.40 -1.26
C GLU A 38 -28.80 11.28 -1.46
N PRO A 39 -28.58 10.28 -2.33
CA PRO A 39 -29.39 9.07 -2.23
C PRO A 39 -29.00 8.42 -0.90
N ALA A 40 -29.93 8.42 0.05
CA ALA A 40 -29.74 7.72 1.31
C ALA A 40 -29.28 6.29 1.00
N ILE A 41 -28.06 5.93 1.41
CA ILE A 41 -27.53 4.59 1.22
C ILE A 41 -28.34 3.66 2.11
N ILE A 42 -29.41 3.11 1.55
CA ILE A 42 -30.14 1.99 2.13
C ILE A 42 -29.11 0.86 2.22
N PRO A 43 -28.76 0.35 3.42
CA PRO A 43 -27.85 -0.77 3.51
C PRO A 43 -28.55 -1.98 2.90
N GLU A 44 -28.14 -2.36 1.68
CA GLU A 44 -28.66 -3.54 1.01
C GLU A 44 -28.48 -4.76 1.94
N PRO A 45 -29.50 -5.64 2.03
CA PRO A 45 -29.36 -6.87 2.82
C PRO A 45 -28.13 -7.64 2.31
N PRO A 46 -27.29 -8.21 3.19
CA PRO A 46 -25.99 -8.72 2.80
C PRO A 46 -26.14 -9.83 1.75
N GLY A 47 -25.88 -9.47 0.48
CA GLY A 47 -25.72 -10.42 -0.61
C GLY A 47 -24.66 -11.46 -0.25
N LYS A 48 -24.71 -12.63 -0.91
CA LYS A 48 -23.84 -13.77 -0.60
C LYS A 48 -22.35 -13.40 -0.57
N GLU A 49 -21.94 -12.44 -1.40
CA GLU A 49 -20.59 -11.86 -1.43
C GLU A 49 -20.19 -11.14 -0.12
N ALA A 50 -21.10 -10.37 0.50
CA ALA A 50 -20.84 -9.67 1.76
C ALA A 50 -20.64 -10.65 2.94
N VAL A 51 -21.31 -11.81 2.90
CA VAL A 51 -21.10 -12.90 3.87
C VAL A 51 -19.75 -13.58 3.64
N ASN A 52 -19.41 -13.88 2.38
CA ASN A 52 -18.13 -14.52 2.02
C ASN A 52 -16.93 -13.65 2.40
N LYS A 53 -16.99 -12.33 2.12
CA LYS A 53 -15.94 -11.37 2.49
C LYS A 53 -15.71 -11.33 4.01
N LYS A 54 -16.79 -11.29 4.82
CA LYS A 54 -16.68 -11.29 6.29
C LYS A 54 -16.11 -12.61 6.86
N PHE A 55 -16.26 -13.73 6.16
CA PHE A 55 -15.65 -15.00 6.55
C PHE A 55 -14.15 -15.01 6.25
N ASP A 56 -13.75 -14.58 5.04
CA ASP A 56 -12.34 -14.47 4.64
C ASP A 56 -11.55 -13.49 5.53
N GLU A 57 -12.13 -12.33 5.88
CA GLU A 57 -11.52 -11.38 6.83
C GLU A 57 -11.27 -11.99 8.22
N LYS A 58 -12.15 -12.89 8.69
CA LYS A 58 -11.96 -13.61 9.96
C LYS A 58 -10.87 -14.67 9.84
N GLN A 59 -10.87 -15.45 8.76
CA GLN A 59 -9.81 -16.44 8.49
C GLN A 59 -8.44 -15.77 8.43
N GLN A 60 -8.31 -14.64 7.72
CA GLN A 60 -7.09 -13.86 7.63
C GLN A 60 -6.60 -13.37 8.99
N LYS A 61 -7.50 -12.82 9.83
CA LYS A 61 -7.15 -12.38 11.19
C LYS A 61 -6.76 -13.54 12.12
N PHE A 62 -7.30 -14.73 11.89
CA PHE A 62 -7.03 -15.92 12.71
C PHE A 62 -5.67 -16.57 12.41
N VAL A 63 -5.22 -16.55 11.16
CA VAL A 63 -3.91 -17.11 10.78
C VAL A 63 -2.74 -16.12 10.94
N LEU A 64 -3.01 -14.82 10.97
CA LEU A 64 -1.96 -13.79 11.13
C LEU A 64 -1.21 -13.97 12.46
N GLY A 65 0.12 -14.06 12.40
CA GLY A 65 0.98 -14.28 13.57
C GLY A 65 1.01 -15.73 14.09
N LYS A 66 0.22 -16.64 13.53
CA LYS A 66 0.37 -18.09 13.78
C LYS A 66 1.61 -18.62 13.06
N LYS A 67 2.11 -19.77 13.50
CA LYS A 67 3.20 -20.48 12.80
C LYS A 67 2.66 -21.57 11.89
N SER A 68 3.26 -21.79 10.74
CA SER A 68 2.94 -22.94 9.90
C SER A 68 3.55 -24.23 10.48
N THR A 69 2.82 -25.34 10.43
CA THR A 69 3.28 -26.69 10.81
C THR A 69 3.91 -27.45 9.66
N ARG A 70 3.76 -26.95 8.43
CA ARG A 70 4.22 -27.57 7.17
C ARG A 70 4.82 -26.51 6.26
N ARG A 71 5.71 -26.94 5.37
CA ARG A 71 6.08 -26.13 4.20
C ARG A 71 4.91 -26.10 3.23
N ILE A 72 4.62 -24.94 2.65
CA ILE A 72 3.62 -24.78 1.61
C ILE A 72 4.28 -24.15 0.38
N GLU A 73 4.20 -24.86 -0.73
CA GLU A 73 4.71 -24.45 -2.03
C GLU A 73 3.54 -24.29 -3.01
N ALA A 74 3.64 -23.28 -3.88
CA ALA A 74 2.72 -23.03 -4.97
C ALA A 74 3.00 -23.95 -6.17
N VAL A 75 2.05 -24.04 -7.12
CA VAL A 75 2.15 -24.95 -8.27
C VAL A 75 3.31 -24.63 -9.24
N ASN A 76 3.83 -23.40 -9.17
CA ASN A 76 5.02 -22.93 -9.90
C ASN A 76 6.34 -23.21 -9.16
N GLY A 77 6.30 -23.84 -7.98
CA GLY A 77 7.46 -24.05 -7.11
C GLY A 77 7.81 -22.86 -6.20
N GLU A 78 7.02 -21.78 -6.17
CA GLU A 78 7.28 -20.68 -5.25
C GLU A 78 6.95 -21.07 -3.79
N LEU A 79 7.88 -20.81 -2.87
CA LEU A 79 7.66 -20.99 -1.44
C LEU A 79 6.70 -19.91 -0.90
N VAL A 80 5.56 -20.36 -0.38
CA VAL A 80 4.55 -19.51 0.26
C VAL A 80 4.88 -19.27 1.73
N VAL A 81 5.28 -20.32 2.45
CA VAL A 81 5.75 -20.28 3.86
C VAL A 81 6.52 -21.57 4.20
N ASP A 82 7.59 -21.47 5.00
CA ASP A 82 8.32 -22.64 5.50
C ASP A 82 7.72 -23.24 6.79
N LYS A 83 8.22 -24.41 7.22
CA LYS A 83 7.76 -25.09 8.43
C LYS A 83 8.30 -24.39 9.68
N GLY A 84 7.40 -23.92 10.54
CA GLY A 84 7.72 -23.18 11.76
C GLY A 84 7.86 -21.66 11.56
N GLU A 85 7.80 -21.19 10.32
CA GLU A 85 7.77 -19.77 9.96
C GLU A 85 6.47 -19.11 10.41
N GLU A 86 6.53 -17.80 10.70
CA GLU A 86 5.37 -17.00 11.09
C GLU A 86 4.56 -16.54 9.87
N ILE A 87 3.24 -16.67 9.96
CA ILE A 87 2.30 -16.29 8.92
C ILE A 87 2.08 -14.78 9.00
N THR A 88 2.84 -14.04 8.19
CA THR A 88 2.70 -12.60 8.04
C THR A 88 1.62 -12.23 7.01
N SER A 89 1.25 -10.95 6.94
CA SER A 89 0.36 -10.43 5.88
C SER A 89 0.86 -10.75 4.47
N LEU A 90 2.19 -10.80 4.27
CA LEU A 90 2.80 -11.15 2.98
C LEU A 90 2.59 -12.65 2.65
N VAL A 91 2.75 -13.54 3.63
CA VAL A 91 2.45 -14.98 3.48
C VAL A 91 0.98 -15.18 3.11
N ILE A 92 0.07 -14.48 3.77
CA ILE A 92 -1.37 -14.54 3.49
C ILE A 92 -1.68 -14.05 2.06
N GLN A 93 -1.05 -12.95 1.63
CA GLN A 93 -1.21 -12.42 0.28
C GLN A 93 -0.70 -13.41 -0.77
N LYS A 94 0.51 -13.96 -0.60
CA LYS A 94 1.08 -15.01 -1.47
C LYS A 94 0.17 -16.24 -1.54
N ALA A 95 -0.35 -16.69 -0.39
CA ALA A 95 -1.24 -17.84 -0.31
C ALA A 95 -2.56 -17.58 -1.05
N LYS A 96 -3.13 -16.39 -0.96
CA LYS A 96 -4.32 -16.01 -1.73
C LYS A 96 -4.05 -15.93 -3.23
N GLN A 97 -2.95 -15.30 -3.63
CA GLN A 97 -2.53 -15.19 -5.04
C GLN A 97 -2.28 -16.56 -5.69
N ASN A 98 -1.72 -17.51 -4.95
CA ASN A 98 -1.42 -18.87 -5.43
C ASN A 98 -2.53 -19.90 -5.17
N GLY A 99 -3.71 -19.49 -4.68
CA GLY A 99 -4.82 -20.41 -4.36
C GLY A 99 -4.57 -21.35 -3.17
N LYS A 100 -3.50 -21.10 -2.40
CA LYS A 100 -3.01 -21.91 -1.26
C LYS A 100 -3.56 -21.48 0.10
N PHE A 101 -4.42 -20.46 0.16
CA PHE A 101 -4.93 -19.93 1.44
C PHE A 101 -5.69 -20.96 2.29
N ILE A 102 -6.43 -21.90 1.68
CA ILE A 102 -7.12 -22.98 2.42
C ILE A 102 -6.12 -24.00 2.99
N GLU A 103 -5.06 -24.32 2.25
CA GLU A 103 -3.98 -25.20 2.72
C GLU A 103 -3.22 -24.55 3.89
N LEU A 104 -3.03 -23.22 3.84
CA LEU A 104 -2.43 -22.42 4.90
C LEU A 104 -3.29 -22.43 6.18
N THR A 105 -4.60 -22.19 6.08
CA THR A 105 -5.48 -22.17 7.27
C THR A 105 -5.60 -23.53 7.93
N MET A 106 -5.49 -24.62 7.16
CA MET A 106 -5.42 -26.00 7.67
C MET A 106 -4.07 -26.39 8.28
N SER A 107 -3.00 -25.63 8.00
CA SER A 107 -1.62 -25.98 8.39
C SER A 107 -1.07 -25.16 9.56
N ILE A 108 -1.88 -24.36 10.25
CA ILE A 108 -1.42 -23.56 11.39
C ILE A 108 -1.13 -24.41 12.64
N ALA A 109 -0.22 -23.92 13.49
CA ALA A 109 -0.01 -24.47 14.83
C ALA A 109 -1.17 -24.10 15.77
N PRO A 110 -1.55 -25.00 16.71
CA PRO A 110 -2.60 -24.75 17.70
C PRO A 110 -2.32 -23.48 18.52
#